data_AF-T0ZH63-F1
#
_entry.id   AF-T0ZH63-F1
#
_cell.length_a   1.000
_cell.length_b   1.000
_cell.length_c   1.000
_cell.angle_alpha   90.00
_cell.angle_beta   90.00
_cell.angle_gamma   90.00
#
_symmetry.space_group_name_H-M   'P 1'
#
loop_
_entity.id
_entity.type
_entity.pdbx_description
1 polymer ?
#
loop_
_entity_poly.entity_id
_entity_poly.type
_entity_poly.pdbx_seq_one_letter_code
_entity_poly.pdbx_strand_id
1 'polypeptide(L)'
;QLIHQGTRLIPCDFIAFAHALTPLGRHHDMLLANVIAQGEALAFGKTLEQVRAEGIAQWLAPHRVFEGNRPSNTILAERLTPEALGKLVALYEHSVFTQGVIWNINSFDQWGVELGKALAQAIIPELEGPAAPALRHDSSTNNLIRRYRKMKGSQ
;
A
#
# COMPACT_ATOMS: atom_id res chain seq x y z
N GLN A 1 -7.88 7.63 8.53
CA GLN A 1 -7.82 9.09 8.31
C GLN A 1 -7.83 9.46 6.82
N LEU A 2 -6.72 9.30 6.09
CA LEU A 2 -6.62 9.73 4.68
C LEU A 2 -7.66 9.05 3.78
N ILE A 3 -7.87 7.75 3.93
CA ILE A 3 -8.85 7.02 3.10
C ILE A 3 -10.28 7.55 3.31
N HIS A 4 -10.61 8.06 4.50
CA HIS A 4 -11.96 8.49 4.88
C HIS A 4 -12.24 9.98 4.59
N GLN A 5 -11.27 10.86 4.87
CA GLN A 5 -11.44 12.33 4.80
C GLN A 5 -10.39 13.00 3.90
N GLY A 6 -9.58 12.22 3.19
CA GLY A 6 -8.64 12.74 2.20
C GLY A 6 -9.32 13.04 0.86
N THR A 7 -8.60 13.73 -0.01
CA THR A 7 -9.08 14.18 -1.33
C THR A 7 -8.85 13.16 -2.46
N ARG A 8 -8.42 11.95 -2.12
CA ARG A 8 -8.13 10.88 -3.09
C ARG A 8 -9.21 9.80 -3.01
N LEU A 9 -9.65 9.34 -4.17
CA LEU A 9 -10.43 8.13 -4.31
C LEU A 9 -9.47 6.93 -4.27
N ILE A 10 -9.65 6.05 -3.29
CA ILE A 10 -8.82 4.86 -3.11
C ILE A 10 -9.76 3.67 -2.94
N PRO A 11 -10.04 2.89 -4.00
CA PRO A 11 -10.77 1.64 -3.88
C PRO A 11 -10.04 0.69 -2.92
N CYS A 12 -10.80 0.01 -2.07
CA CYS A 12 -10.25 -0.88 -1.04
C CYS A 12 -10.84 -2.30 -1.17
N ASP A 13 -10.00 -3.32 -1.06
CA ASP A 13 -10.46 -4.70 -0.87
C ASP A 13 -10.28 -5.09 0.60
N PHE A 14 -11.39 -5.37 1.30
CA PHE A 14 -11.36 -5.99 2.62
C PHE A 14 -11.37 -7.50 2.46
N ILE A 15 -10.37 -8.18 3.04
CA ILE A 15 -10.29 -9.64 3.05
C ILE A 15 -10.36 -10.11 4.50
N ALA A 16 -11.31 -10.98 4.80
CA ALA A 16 -11.55 -11.46 6.16
C ALA A 16 -11.88 -12.95 6.18
N PHE A 17 -11.69 -13.56 7.36
CA PHE A 17 -11.98 -14.97 7.62
C PHE A 17 -12.93 -15.09 8.79
N ALA A 18 -13.92 -15.97 8.71
CA ALA A 18 -14.93 -16.17 9.76
C ALA A 18 -14.37 -16.89 11.01
N HIS A 19 -13.29 -17.65 10.86
CA HIS A 19 -12.66 -18.38 11.96
C HIS A 19 -11.21 -17.95 12.18
N ALA A 20 -10.90 -17.62 13.44
CA ALA A 20 -9.54 -17.40 13.89
C ALA A 20 -8.71 -18.69 13.88
N LEU A 21 -7.43 -18.56 13.56
CA LEU A 21 -6.46 -19.66 13.74
C LEU A 21 -6.17 -19.92 15.22
N THR A 22 -6.16 -18.87 16.02
CA THR A 22 -5.95 -18.91 17.47
C THR A 22 -7.11 -18.18 18.16
N PRO A 23 -8.13 -18.90 18.64
CA PRO A 23 -9.25 -18.29 19.36
C PRO A 23 -8.77 -17.65 20.67
N LEU A 24 -9.06 -16.36 20.86
CA LEU A 24 -8.77 -15.63 22.09
C LEU A 24 -9.97 -14.76 22.49
N GLY A 25 -10.81 -15.30 23.36
CA GLY A 25 -12.03 -14.62 23.81
C GLY A 25 -12.83 -14.03 22.64
N ARG A 26 -13.12 -12.72 22.71
CA ARG A 26 -13.90 -11.98 21.71
C ARG A 26 -13.04 -11.23 20.69
N HIS A 27 -11.73 -11.48 20.64
CA HIS A 27 -10.82 -10.71 19.78
C HIS A 27 -11.18 -10.85 18.29
N HIS A 28 -11.60 -12.04 17.86
CA HIS A 28 -11.94 -12.28 16.46
C HIS A 28 -13.24 -11.56 16.04
N ASP A 29 -14.25 -11.58 16.90
CA ASP A 29 -15.49 -10.83 16.67
C ASP A 29 -15.24 -9.32 16.62
N MET A 30 -14.36 -8.80 17.49
CA MET A 30 -13.95 -7.39 17.46
C MET A 30 -13.24 -7.04 16.14
N LEU A 31 -12.38 -7.92 15.63
CA LEU A 31 -11.74 -7.74 14.33
C LEU A 31 -12.78 -7.70 13.20
N LEU A 32 -13.68 -8.68 13.12
CA LEU A 32 -14.69 -8.75 12.07
C LEU A 32 -15.69 -7.59 12.14
N ALA A 33 -16.08 -7.17 13.35
CA ALA A 33 -16.91 -5.98 13.54
C ALA A 33 -16.26 -4.74 12.93
N ASN A 34 -14.95 -4.58 13.07
CA ASN A 34 -14.22 -3.47 12.44
C ASN A 34 -14.19 -3.61 10.91
N VAL A 35 -13.94 -4.81 10.35
CA VAL A 35 -13.94 -4.99 8.89
C VAL A 35 -15.28 -4.57 8.28
N ILE A 36 -16.38 -5.06 8.87
CA ILE A 36 -17.74 -4.77 8.39
C ILE A 36 -18.05 -3.27 8.55
N ALA A 37 -17.77 -2.71 9.74
CA ALA A 37 -18.02 -1.29 10.01
C ALA A 37 -17.19 -0.36 9.11
N GLN A 38 -15.97 -0.75 8.73
CA GLN A 38 -15.14 0.06 7.83
C GLN A 38 -15.70 0.07 6.40
N GLY A 39 -16.18 -1.06 5.88
CA GLY A 39 -16.85 -1.12 4.58
C GLY A 39 -18.11 -0.23 4.54
N GLU A 40 -18.94 -0.33 5.58
CA GLU A 40 -20.13 0.52 5.75
C GLU A 40 -19.78 2.01 5.86
N ALA A 41 -18.80 2.36 6.71
CA ALA A 41 -18.39 3.74 6.91
C ALA A 41 -17.80 4.37 5.64
N LEU A 42 -17.06 3.61 4.83
CA LEU A 42 -16.54 4.09 3.54
C LEU A 42 -17.67 4.34 2.54
N ALA A 43 -18.67 3.46 2.51
CA ALA A 43 -19.80 3.60 1.59
C ALA A 43 -20.70 4.79 1.95
N PHE A 44 -21.09 4.92 3.21
CA PHE A 44 -22.16 5.84 3.62
C PHE A 44 -21.68 7.09 4.34
N GLY A 45 -20.48 7.06 4.93
CA GLY A 45 -19.95 8.18 5.67
C GLY A 45 -20.88 8.62 6.81
N LYS A 46 -20.92 9.94 7.03
CA LYS A 46 -21.68 10.59 8.09
C LYS A 46 -21.89 12.06 7.77
N THR A 47 -23.15 12.48 7.65
CA THR A 47 -23.52 13.83 7.24
C THR A 47 -23.33 14.85 8.38
N LEU A 48 -23.28 16.13 8.02
CA LEU A 48 -23.19 17.23 9.00
C LEU A 48 -24.39 17.27 9.94
N GLU A 49 -25.58 16.93 9.45
CA GLU A 49 -26.80 16.84 10.26
C GLU A 49 -26.68 15.74 11.33
N GLN A 50 -26.24 14.55 10.94
CA GLN A 50 -26.00 13.43 11.86
C GLN A 50 -24.94 13.79 12.91
N VAL A 51 -23.85 14.47 12.51
CA VAL A 51 -22.82 14.93 13.45
C VAL A 51 -23.38 15.95 14.45
N ARG A 52 -24.22 16.89 13.99
CA ARG A 52 -24.84 17.88 14.89
C ARG A 52 -25.84 17.25 15.86
N ALA A 53 -26.58 16.24 15.42
CA ALA A 53 -27.50 15.48 16.26
C ALA A 53 -26.80 14.75 17.43
N GLU A 54 -25.50 14.45 17.31
CA GLU A 54 -24.68 13.87 18.38
C GLU A 54 -24.20 14.87 19.43
N GLY A 55 -24.65 16.13 19.38
CA GLY A 55 -24.27 17.16 20.34
C GLY A 55 -22.85 17.69 20.15
N ILE A 56 -22.28 17.54 18.95
CA ILE A 56 -20.94 18.04 18.64
C ILE A 56 -20.96 19.55 18.50
N ALA A 57 -20.00 20.21 19.17
CA ALA A 57 -19.84 21.65 19.10
C ALA A 57 -19.78 22.14 17.64
N GLN A 58 -20.47 23.26 17.36
CA GLN A 58 -20.68 23.74 16.00
C GLN A 58 -19.39 23.97 15.21
N TRP A 59 -18.33 24.42 15.89
CA TRP A 59 -17.01 24.64 15.29
C TRP A 59 -16.29 23.32 14.95
N LEU A 60 -16.58 22.23 15.67
CA LEU A 60 -15.95 20.92 15.48
C LEU A 60 -16.72 20.05 14.47
N ALA A 61 -18.02 20.28 14.31
CA ALA A 61 -18.89 19.46 13.46
C ALA A 61 -18.37 19.26 12.02
N PRO A 62 -17.84 20.28 11.31
CA PRO A 62 -17.30 20.08 9.96
C PRO A 62 -16.13 19.09 9.90
N HIS A 63 -15.32 19.02 10.96
CA HIS A 63 -14.17 18.11 11.03
C HIS A 63 -14.55 16.65 11.32
N ARG A 64 -15.81 16.40 11.72
CA ARG A 64 -16.34 15.05 12.00
C ARG A 64 -17.29 14.55 10.91
N VAL A 65 -17.44 15.28 9.81
CA VAL A 65 -18.17 14.82 8.61
C VAL A 65 -17.33 13.80 7.87
N PHE A 66 -17.99 12.74 7.39
CA PHE A 66 -17.41 11.74 6.51
C PHE A 66 -18.25 11.75 5.23
N GLU A 67 -17.65 12.06 4.09
CA GLU A 67 -18.39 12.20 2.83
C GLU A 67 -18.96 10.87 2.32
N GLY A 68 -18.39 9.73 2.75
CA GLY A 68 -18.76 8.42 2.22
C GLY A 68 -18.42 8.29 0.73
N ASN A 69 -19.21 7.50 0.00
CA ASN A 69 -19.05 7.25 -1.43
C ASN A 69 -17.65 6.79 -1.84
N ARG A 70 -17.01 5.98 -0.98
CA ARG A 70 -15.69 5.40 -1.20
C ARG A 70 -15.84 3.90 -1.46
N PRO A 71 -15.52 3.42 -2.66
CA PRO A 71 -15.83 2.06 -3.06
C PRO A 71 -14.95 1.05 -2.32
N SER A 72 -15.55 -0.08 -1.95
CA SER A 72 -14.80 -1.23 -1.45
C SER A 72 -15.44 -2.55 -1.86
N ASN A 73 -14.62 -3.60 -1.99
CA ASN A 73 -15.08 -4.98 -2.05
C ASN A 73 -14.86 -5.64 -0.68
N THR A 74 -15.70 -6.62 -0.33
CA THR A 74 -15.45 -7.49 0.83
C THR A 74 -15.39 -8.94 0.37
N ILE A 75 -14.25 -9.58 0.58
CA ILE A 75 -14.03 -11.01 0.36
C ILE A 75 -14.00 -11.69 1.73
N LEU A 76 -15.08 -12.40 2.06
CA LEU A 76 -15.19 -13.17 3.29
C LEU A 76 -15.06 -14.66 3.00
N ALA A 77 -14.06 -15.30 3.60
CA ALA A 77 -13.84 -16.75 3.53
C ALA A 77 -14.03 -17.40 4.90
N GLU A 78 -14.14 -18.73 4.95
CA GLU A 78 -14.39 -19.46 6.18
C GLU A 78 -13.19 -19.41 7.15
N ARG A 79 -12.02 -19.83 6.68
CA ARG A 79 -10.78 -19.89 7.49
C ARG A 79 -9.56 -19.72 6.60
N LEU A 80 -8.50 -19.12 7.12
CA LEU A 80 -7.22 -19.06 6.42
C LEU A 80 -6.51 -20.41 6.46
N THR A 81 -6.77 -21.25 5.46
CA THR A 81 -6.07 -22.53 5.21
C THR A 81 -5.08 -22.37 4.05
N PRO A 82 -4.13 -23.31 3.84
CA PRO A 82 -3.27 -23.29 2.66
C PRO A 82 -4.06 -23.24 1.34
N GLU A 83 -5.17 -23.98 1.28
CA GLU A 83 -6.07 -23.97 0.12
C GLU A 83 -6.72 -22.58 -0.07
N ALA A 84 -7.25 -21.97 0.99
CA ALA A 84 -7.86 -20.65 0.92
C ALA A 84 -6.84 -19.58 0.50
N LEU A 85 -5.60 -19.66 1.01
CA LEU A 85 -4.51 -18.80 0.59
C LEU A 85 -4.20 -18.97 -0.91
N GLY A 86 -4.10 -20.21 -1.39
CA GLY A 86 -3.88 -20.50 -2.81
C GLY A 86 -4.99 -19.91 -3.70
N LYS A 87 -6.25 -20.02 -3.28
CA LYS A 87 -7.40 -19.41 -3.98
C LYS A 87 -7.28 -17.88 -4.03
N LEU A 88 -6.89 -17.23 -2.94
CA LEU A 88 -6.72 -15.78 -2.89
C LEU A 88 -5.57 -15.30 -3.80
N VAL A 89 -4.45 -16.02 -3.82
CA VAL A 89 -3.33 -15.71 -4.74
C VAL A 89 -3.79 -15.84 -6.19
N ALA A 90 -4.39 -16.97 -6.56
CA ALA A 90 -4.87 -17.21 -7.92
C ALA A 90 -5.93 -16.19 -8.37
N LEU A 91 -6.81 -15.76 -7.44
CA LEU A 91 -7.79 -14.70 -7.71
C LEU A 91 -7.10 -13.40 -8.15
N TYR A 92 -6.07 -12.95 -7.43
CA TYR A 92 -5.35 -11.73 -7.80
C TYR A 92 -4.45 -11.90 -9.02
N GLU A 93 -3.85 -13.07 -9.24
CA GLU A 93 -3.12 -13.37 -10.48
C GLU A 93 -4.02 -13.22 -11.71
N HIS A 94 -5.22 -13.78 -11.67
CA HIS A 94 -6.19 -13.67 -12.77
C HIS A 94 -6.80 -12.27 -12.89
N SER A 95 -6.96 -11.54 -11.79
CA SER A 95 -7.37 -10.13 -11.81
C SER A 95 -6.33 -9.27 -12.54
N VAL A 96 -5.04 -9.43 -12.20
CA VAL A 96 -3.93 -8.71 -12.86
C VAL A 96 -3.83 -9.09 -14.33
N PHE A 97 -3.91 -10.39 -14.65
CA PHE A 97 -3.90 -10.87 -16.03
C PHE A 97 -5.04 -10.26 -16.85
N THR A 98 -6.27 -10.26 -16.33
CA THR A 98 -7.43 -9.70 -17.02
C THR A 98 -7.25 -8.22 -17.33
N GLN A 99 -6.76 -7.44 -16.35
CA GLN A 99 -6.45 -6.01 -16.55
C GLN A 99 -5.37 -5.82 -17.62
N GLY A 100 -4.32 -6.64 -17.61
CA GLY A 100 -3.26 -6.63 -18.62
C GLY A 100 -3.76 -6.89 -20.04
N VAL A 101 -4.64 -7.89 -20.19
CA VAL A 101 -5.27 -8.23 -21.48
C VAL A 101 -6.16 -7.07 -21.96
N ILE A 102 -6.97 -6.46 -21.08
CA ILE A 102 -7.81 -5.31 -21.42
C ILE A 102 -6.98 -4.13 -21.92
N TRP A 103 -5.85 -3.85 -21.26
CA TRP A 103 -4.94 -2.77 -21.65
C TRP A 103 -3.98 -3.15 -22.79
N ASN A 104 -4.01 -4.39 -23.27
CA ASN A 104 -3.12 -4.92 -24.29
C ASN A 104 -1.63 -4.70 -23.95
N ILE A 105 -1.24 -5.01 -22.72
CA ILE A 105 0.14 -4.96 -22.23
C ILE A 105 0.63 -6.36 -21.84
N ASN A 106 1.95 -6.54 -21.82
CA ASN A 106 2.55 -7.78 -21.36
C ASN A 106 2.72 -7.77 -19.83
N SER A 107 1.81 -8.41 -19.10
CA SER A 107 1.90 -8.54 -17.63
C SER A 107 2.98 -9.51 -17.14
N PHE A 108 3.73 -10.14 -18.04
CA PHE A 108 4.72 -11.18 -17.73
C PHE A 108 6.17 -10.76 -18.02
N ASP A 109 6.42 -9.49 -18.39
CA ASP A 109 7.77 -8.95 -18.46
C ASP A 109 8.06 -7.90 -17.38
N GLN A 110 9.34 -7.55 -17.25
CA GLN A 110 9.83 -6.62 -16.24
C GLN A 110 11.07 -5.83 -16.69
N TRP A 111 11.12 -5.39 -17.96
CA TRP A 111 12.29 -4.73 -18.55
C TRP A 111 12.77 -3.49 -17.79
N GLY A 112 11.85 -2.78 -17.11
CA GLY A 112 12.16 -1.57 -16.35
C GLY A 112 13.20 -1.74 -15.22
N VAL A 113 13.54 -2.96 -14.83
CA VAL A 113 14.54 -3.22 -13.76
C VAL A 113 15.99 -3.25 -14.27
N GLU A 114 16.21 -3.37 -15.58
CA GLU A 114 17.55 -3.63 -16.13
C GLU A 114 18.49 -2.43 -15.98
N LEU A 115 18.00 -1.22 -16.25
CA LEU A 115 18.81 -0.01 -16.18
C LEU A 115 19.37 0.22 -14.76
N GLY A 116 18.54 0.03 -13.73
CA GLY A 116 18.97 0.17 -12.34
C GLY A 116 20.07 -0.83 -11.96
N LYS A 117 19.94 -2.09 -12.43
CA LYS A 117 20.97 -3.13 -12.20
C LYS A 117 22.29 -2.78 -12.90
N ALA A 118 22.24 -2.33 -14.15
CA ALA A 118 23.42 -1.94 -14.92
C ALA A 118 24.13 -0.73 -14.29
N LEU A 119 23.38 0.31 -13.90
CA LEU A 119 23.93 1.50 -13.25
C LEU A 119 24.56 1.14 -11.90
N ALA A 120 23.91 0.30 -11.09
CA ALA A 120 24.47 -0.15 -9.82
C ALA A 120 25.79 -0.92 -10.02
N GLN A 121 25.83 -1.86 -10.97
CA GLN A 121 27.06 -2.61 -11.30
C GLN A 121 28.21 -1.70 -11.76
N ALA A 122 27.91 -0.61 -12.46
CA ALA A 122 28.92 0.37 -12.85
C ALA A 122 29.41 1.24 -11.68
N ILE A 123 28.53 1.58 -10.73
CA ILE A 123 28.86 2.44 -9.58
C ILE A 123 29.61 1.69 -8.47
N ILE A 124 29.32 0.40 -8.24
CA ILE A 124 29.99 -0.43 -7.22
C ILE A 124 31.53 -0.28 -7.22
N PRO A 125 32.25 -0.49 -8.34
CA PRO A 125 33.71 -0.35 -8.37
C PRO A 125 34.17 1.08 -8.08
N GLU A 126 33.37 2.10 -8.40
CA GLU A 126 33.68 3.50 -8.10
C GLU A 126 33.58 3.81 -6.59
N LEU A 127 32.75 3.06 -5.85
CA LEU A 127 32.62 3.17 -4.40
C LEU A 127 33.68 2.35 -3.64
N GLU A 128 34.07 1.19 -4.19
CA GLU A 128 34.96 0.22 -3.52
C GLU A 128 36.44 0.41 -3.85
N GLY A 129 36.76 1.01 -5.00
CA GLY A 129 38.13 1.19 -5.44
C GLY A 129 38.99 1.95 -4.41
N PRO A 130 40.27 1.62 -4.23
CA PRO A 130 41.12 2.24 -3.20
C PRO A 130 41.41 3.72 -3.49
N ALA A 131 41.56 4.10 -4.75
CA ALA A 131 41.76 5.49 -5.18
C ALA A 131 40.45 6.14 -5.64
N ALA A 132 40.39 7.47 -5.57
CA ALA A 132 39.26 8.22 -6.11
C ALA A 132 39.22 8.12 -7.65
N PRO A 133 38.16 7.52 -8.25
CA PRO A 133 38.09 7.35 -9.69
C PRO A 133 37.73 8.66 -10.41
N ALA A 134 38.04 8.73 -11.70
CA ALA A 134 37.50 9.76 -12.59
C ALA A 134 36.03 9.43 -12.90
N LEU A 135 35.11 10.11 -12.22
CA LEU A 135 33.67 9.89 -12.37
C LEU A 135 33.13 10.58 -13.64
N ARG A 136 32.21 9.92 -14.33
CA ARG A 136 31.61 10.40 -15.59
C ARG A 136 30.07 10.50 -15.54
N HIS A 137 29.49 10.50 -14.34
CA HIS A 137 28.05 10.69 -14.15
C HIS A 137 27.69 12.17 -14.11
N ASP A 138 26.41 12.46 -13.90
CA ASP A 138 25.93 13.81 -13.61
C ASP A 138 26.52 14.37 -12.30
N SER A 139 26.38 15.67 -12.10
CA SER A 139 26.97 16.37 -10.95
C SER A 139 26.40 15.92 -9.60
N SER A 140 25.12 15.53 -9.54
CA SER A 140 24.49 15.03 -8.32
C SER A 140 25.10 13.69 -7.90
N THR A 141 25.11 12.73 -8.83
CA THR A 141 25.66 11.39 -8.62
C THR A 141 27.14 11.45 -8.25
N ASN A 142 27.93 12.24 -8.98
CA ASN A 142 29.35 12.41 -8.69
C ASN A 142 29.61 12.97 -7.27
N ASN A 143 28.81 13.94 -6.85
CA ASN A 143 28.93 14.54 -5.52
C ASN A 143 28.56 13.55 -4.41
N LEU A 144 27.53 12.72 -4.62
CA LEU A 144 27.12 11.68 -3.68
C LEU A 144 28.20 10.59 -3.53
N ILE A 145 28.77 10.11 -4.64
CA ILE A 145 29.86 9.12 -4.63
C ILE A 145 31.05 9.65 -3.83
N ARG A 146 31.50 10.87 -4.12
CA ARG A 146 32.62 11.51 -3.39
C ARG A 146 32.32 11.66 -1.90
N ARG A 147 31.11 12.12 -1.55
CA ARG A 147 30.69 12.29 -0.16
C ARG A 147 30.69 10.95 0.59
N TYR A 148 30.12 9.91 -0.02
CA TYR A 148 30.09 8.57 0.56
C TYR A 148 31.50 8.03 0.81
N ARG A 149 32.39 8.09 -0.20
CA ARG A 149 33.78 7.61 -0.05
C ARG A 149 34.53 8.33 1.06
N LYS A 150 34.36 9.65 1.20
CA LYS A 150 34.96 10.45 2.28
C LYS A 150 34.49 9.96 3.66
N MET A 151 33.20 9.66 3.80
CA MET A 151 32.65 9.15 5.06
C MET A 151 33.16 7.74 5.36
N LYS A 152 33.21 6.86 4.36
CA LYS A 152 33.69 5.47 4.50
C LYS A 152 35.17 5.38 4.91
N GLY A 153 36.02 6.24 4.36
CA GLY A 153 37.45 6.28 4.70
C GLY A 153 37.80 7.09 5.96
N SER A 154 36.81 7.64 6.66
CA SER A 154 37.02 8.28 7.98
C SER A 154 36.78 7.29 9.14
N GLN A 155 36.54 6.02 8.84
CA GLN A 155 36.55 4.87 9.75
C GLN A 155 37.87 4.13 9.59
#